data_AF-A0A0H5RZM0-F1
#
_entry.id   AF-A0A0H5RZM0-F1
#
_cell.length_a   1.000
_cell.length_b   1.000
_cell.length_c   1.000
_cell.angle_alpha   90.00
_cell.angle_beta   90.00
_cell.angle_gamma   90.00
#
_symmetry.space_group_name_H-M   'P 1'
#
loop_
_entity.id
_entity.type
_entity.pdbx_description
1 polymer ?
#
loop_
_entity_poly.entity_id
_entity_poly.type
_entity_poly.pdbx_seq_one_letter_code
_entity_poly.pdbx_strand_id
1 'polypeptide(L)'
;MKTELCERFGIEYPIFVFTPSEKVAAAVSKAGGLGVLGCVRFNDADDLEEVLQWMDANTDGKPYGVDVVMPAKIPTEGTAVDINKLIPQSHRDFVAKTLADLGVPPLPADEERNEGVLGWLHSVARSHVEVALKHPIKLIANALGSPPVDVIEQAHAAGVPVAALAGSAKHALRHVENGVDIVVAQGHEAGGHTGEIGSMVLWPEIVDALDGKAQVLAAGGIGTGKQVAAALALGASGVWMGSAFLTSAEYDLGHRLPGGTSTIQEALLKATTADTVRRKIYTGKPARLLKTKWTDAWDAPDAPEPLPMPLQNILVSEAHQRMNESDNPDTVSMPVGQIVGRMNEIRPVADIIGELVSGFEAATKRLDGIAGS
;
A
#
# COMPACT_ATOMS: atom_id res chain seq x y z
N MET A 1 -21.23 -8.89 9.36
CA MET A 1 -20.09 -9.24 8.48
C MET A 1 -19.04 -9.97 9.31
N LYS A 2 -19.04 -11.30 9.32
CA LYS A 2 -18.07 -12.12 10.09
C LYS A 2 -17.59 -13.28 9.21
N THR A 3 -16.29 -13.55 9.23
CA THR A 3 -15.64 -14.63 8.47
C THR A 3 -14.62 -15.34 9.37
N GLU A 4 -14.05 -16.46 8.91
CA GLU A 4 -13.00 -17.19 9.62
C GLU A 4 -11.79 -16.30 9.99
N LEU A 5 -11.47 -15.31 9.15
CA LEU A 5 -10.40 -14.35 9.43
C LEU A 5 -10.68 -13.49 10.67
N CYS A 6 -11.95 -13.21 10.97
CA CYS A 6 -12.31 -12.48 12.19
C CYS A 6 -11.92 -13.28 13.44
N GLU A 7 -12.21 -14.58 13.44
CA GLU A 7 -11.88 -15.48 14.54
C GLU A 7 -10.37 -15.71 14.62
N ARG A 8 -9.70 -15.97 13.49
CA ARG A 8 -8.25 -16.21 13.42
C ARG A 8 -7.44 -15.05 13.98
N PHE A 9 -7.80 -13.81 13.64
CA PHE A 9 -7.05 -12.63 14.04
C PHE A 9 -7.58 -11.95 15.30
N GLY A 10 -8.77 -12.30 15.79
CA GLY A 10 -9.41 -11.60 16.90
C GLY A 10 -9.90 -10.19 16.55
N ILE A 11 -10.34 -10.00 15.30
CA ILE A 11 -10.88 -8.73 14.78
C ILE A 11 -12.41 -8.81 14.64
N GLU A 12 -13.07 -7.65 14.62
CA GLU A 12 -14.53 -7.57 14.53
C GLU A 12 -15.03 -7.69 13.09
N TYR A 13 -14.27 -7.10 12.16
CA TYR A 13 -14.61 -7.03 10.75
C TYR A 13 -13.45 -7.58 9.91
N PRO A 14 -13.71 -8.30 8.81
CA PRO A 14 -12.67 -8.82 7.92
C PRO A 14 -12.14 -7.72 6.97
N ILE A 15 -11.76 -6.58 7.56
CA ILE A 15 -11.24 -5.40 6.89
C ILE A 15 -9.77 -5.24 7.30
N PHE A 16 -8.88 -5.44 6.34
CA PHE A 16 -7.45 -5.27 6.48
C PHE A 16 -7.06 -3.98 5.76
N VAL A 17 -6.24 -3.14 6.38
CA VAL A 17 -5.89 -1.83 5.82
C VAL A 17 -4.38 -1.66 5.79
N PHE A 18 -3.82 -1.59 4.59
CA PHE A 18 -2.45 -1.17 4.36
C PHE A 18 -2.32 0.35 4.39
N THR A 19 -1.33 0.85 5.13
CA THR A 19 -1.05 2.29 5.23
C THR A 19 0.42 2.55 5.57
N PRO A 20 1.03 3.62 5.05
CA PRO A 20 2.37 4.06 5.48
C PRO A 20 2.37 4.78 6.84
N SER A 21 1.20 5.18 7.36
CA SER A 21 1.06 5.89 8.64
C SER A 21 0.68 4.92 9.76
N GLU A 22 1.53 4.82 10.77
CA GLU A 22 1.32 4.03 11.99
C GLU A 22 0.08 4.47 12.76
N LYS A 23 -0.26 5.77 12.73
CA LYS A 23 -1.46 6.32 13.38
C LYS A 23 -2.73 5.79 12.74
N VAL A 24 -2.76 5.72 11.41
CA VAL A 24 -3.88 5.12 10.67
C VAL A 24 -3.96 3.62 10.96
N ALA A 25 -2.84 2.89 10.96
CA ALA A 25 -2.84 1.45 11.26
C ALA A 25 -3.35 1.15 12.68
N ALA A 26 -2.90 1.92 13.67
CA ALA A 26 -3.38 1.80 15.05
C ALA A 26 -4.88 2.14 15.16
N ALA A 27 -5.35 3.19 14.49
CA ALA A 27 -6.76 3.56 14.47
C ALA A 27 -7.65 2.50 13.81
N VAL A 28 -7.20 1.86 12.72
CA VAL A 28 -7.92 0.76 12.08
C VAL A 28 -8.07 -0.42 13.04
N SER A 29 -6.99 -0.76 13.74
CA SER A 29 -6.97 -1.86 14.70
C SER A 29 -7.97 -1.60 15.86
N LYS A 30 -8.02 -0.36 16.36
CA LYS A 30 -9.01 0.07 17.38
C LYS A 30 -10.45 0.08 16.86
N ALA A 31 -10.65 0.39 15.59
CA ALA A 31 -11.96 0.41 14.95
C ALA A 31 -12.47 -0.99 14.52
N GLY A 32 -11.79 -2.07 14.92
CA GLY A 32 -12.26 -3.45 14.74
C GLY A 32 -11.79 -4.13 13.46
N GLY A 33 -10.99 -3.47 12.62
CA GLY A 33 -10.26 -4.10 11.51
C GLY A 33 -8.86 -4.56 11.93
N LEU A 34 -8.02 -4.88 10.94
CA LEU A 34 -6.60 -5.15 11.12
C LEU A 34 -5.77 -4.11 10.37
N GLY A 35 -5.11 -3.21 11.12
CA GLY A 35 -4.19 -2.25 10.53
C GLY A 35 -2.87 -2.91 10.15
N VAL A 36 -2.36 -2.61 8.96
CA VAL A 36 -1.09 -3.14 8.43
C VAL A 36 -0.16 -1.98 8.08
N LEU A 37 0.93 -1.84 8.84
CA LEU A 37 1.94 -0.79 8.62
C LEU A 37 2.87 -1.18 7.46
N GLY A 38 3.01 -0.31 6.47
CA GLY A 38 4.01 -0.46 5.41
C GLY A 38 5.42 -0.13 5.88
N CYS A 39 6.24 -1.16 6.12
CA CYS A 39 7.61 -1.02 6.64
C CYS A 39 8.62 -0.57 5.59
N VAL A 40 8.29 -0.65 4.30
CA VAL A 40 9.24 -0.39 3.21
C VAL A 40 9.91 0.99 3.32
N ARG A 41 9.24 1.98 3.93
CA ARG A 41 9.74 3.35 4.08
C ARG A 41 10.90 3.51 5.06
N PHE A 42 11.16 2.52 5.92
CA PHE A 42 12.21 2.59 6.93
C PHE A 42 13.52 2.04 6.34
N ASN A 43 14.51 2.90 6.17
CA ASN A 43 15.84 2.49 5.75
C ASN A 43 16.69 2.00 6.93
N ASP A 44 16.47 2.57 8.12
CA ASP A 44 17.03 2.10 9.38
C ASP A 44 16.06 1.16 10.09
N ALA A 45 16.59 0.12 10.72
CA ALA A 45 15.82 -0.82 11.52
C ALA A 45 15.40 -0.19 12.86
N ASP A 46 16.20 0.73 13.40
CA ASP A 46 15.91 1.41 14.66
C ASP A 46 14.67 2.33 14.53
N ASP A 47 14.51 3.01 13.38
CA ASP A 47 13.29 3.80 13.09
C ASP A 47 12.03 2.91 13.09
N LEU A 48 12.13 1.70 12.53
CA LEU A 48 11.01 0.76 12.53
C LEU A 48 10.71 0.26 13.96
N GLU A 49 11.73 -0.04 14.74
CA GLU A 49 11.59 -0.43 16.15
C GLU A 49 10.85 0.66 16.95
N GLU A 50 11.26 1.93 16.84
CA GLU A 50 10.58 3.04 17.52
C GLU A 50 9.10 3.15 17.14
N VAL A 51 8.80 3.01 15.84
CA VAL A 51 7.41 3.04 15.35
C VAL A 51 6.60 1.85 15.85
N LEU A 52 7.17 0.64 15.89
CA LEU A 52 6.46 -0.54 16.39
C LEU A 52 6.24 -0.49 17.91
N GLN A 53 7.21 0.03 18.68
CA GLN A 53 7.01 0.32 20.10
C GLN A 53 5.86 1.32 20.30
N TRP A 54 5.77 2.35 19.45
CA TRP A 54 4.63 3.26 19.48
C TRP A 54 3.32 2.55 19.15
N MET A 55 3.28 1.68 18.12
CA MET A 55 2.08 0.93 17.76
C MET A 55 1.60 0.00 18.89
N ASP A 56 2.52 -0.68 19.57
CA ASP A 56 2.20 -1.53 20.74
C ASP A 56 1.46 -0.75 21.82
N ALA A 57 1.87 0.50 22.06
CA ALA A 57 1.27 1.37 23.06
C ALA A 57 -0.04 2.03 22.60
N ASN A 58 -0.35 2.06 21.30
CA ASN A 58 -1.44 2.90 20.74
C ASN A 58 -2.55 2.12 20.03
N THR A 59 -2.49 0.79 20.06
CA THR A 59 -3.50 -0.13 19.49
C THR A 59 -4.54 -0.61 20.50
N ASP A 60 -4.46 -0.23 21.79
CA ASP A 60 -5.30 -0.73 22.88
C ASP A 60 -5.29 -2.28 22.99
N GLY A 61 -4.14 -2.88 22.68
CA GLY A 61 -3.95 -4.33 22.66
C GLY A 61 -4.67 -5.04 21.50
N LYS A 62 -5.21 -4.29 20.52
CA LYS A 62 -5.84 -4.84 19.32
C LYS A 62 -4.79 -5.31 18.31
N PRO A 63 -5.11 -6.36 17.53
CA PRO A 63 -4.15 -6.96 16.60
C PRO A 63 -3.83 -5.99 15.45
N TYR A 64 -2.55 -5.94 15.09
CA TYR A 64 -2.07 -5.25 13.90
C TYR A 64 -1.05 -6.12 13.16
N GLY A 65 -0.72 -5.75 11.93
CA GLY A 65 0.26 -6.43 11.09
C GLY A 65 1.27 -5.46 10.49
N VAL A 66 2.21 -6.03 9.75
CA VAL A 66 3.22 -5.28 9.00
C VAL A 66 3.26 -5.77 7.55
N ASP A 67 3.58 -4.87 6.64
CA ASP A 67 3.86 -5.17 5.23
C ASP A 67 5.34 -4.88 4.96
N VAL A 68 6.05 -5.94 4.59
CA VAL A 68 7.46 -5.91 4.20
C VAL A 68 7.56 -6.17 2.71
N VAL A 69 8.66 -5.75 2.08
CA VAL A 69 8.78 -5.88 0.62
C VAL A 69 10.04 -6.64 0.26
N MET A 70 9.89 -7.93 -0.05
CA MET A 70 10.94 -8.79 -0.57
C MET A 70 10.65 -9.15 -2.03
N PRO A 71 11.24 -8.43 -3.00
CA PRO A 71 11.10 -8.77 -4.40
C PRO A 71 11.61 -10.18 -4.69
N ALA A 72 10.88 -10.94 -5.51
CA ALA A 72 11.28 -12.29 -5.90
C ALA A 72 12.58 -12.34 -6.74
N LYS A 73 12.99 -11.21 -7.35
CA LYS A 73 14.29 -11.06 -8.03
C LYS A 73 15.16 -10.12 -7.20
N ILE A 74 16.27 -10.65 -6.70
CA ILE A 74 17.28 -9.91 -5.96
C ILE A 74 17.89 -8.87 -6.92
N PRO A 75 17.79 -7.56 -6.63
CA PRO A 75 18.59 -6.57 -7.32
C PRO A 75 20.07 -6.89 -7.10
N THR A 76 20.92 -6.80 -8.12
CA THR A 76 22.36 -7.08 -7.99
C THR A 76 22.93 -6.34 -6.78
N GLU A 77 23.41 -7.07 -5.76
CA GLU A 77 23.89 -6.47 -4.52
C GLU A 77 25.09 -5.58 -4.82
N GLY A 78 24.95 -4.30 -4.50
CA GLY A 78 25.99 -3.27 -4.50
C GLY A 78 25.64 -2.24 -3.43
N THR A 79 26.64 -1.55 -2.89
CA THR A 79 26.37 -0.46 -1.95
C THR A 79 25.53 0.63 -2.64
N ALA A 80 24.64 1.33 -1.92
CA ALA A 80 23.80 2.38 -2.48
C ALA A 80 24.60 3.46 -3.25
N VAL A 81 25.85 3.70 -2.83
CA VAL A 81 26.80 4.62 -3.44
C VAL A 81 27.24 4.18 -4.85
N ASP A 82 27.36 2.88 -5.11
CA ASP A 82 27.78 2.38 -6.43
C ASP A 82 26.61 2.32 -7.42
N ILE A 83 25.39 2.08 -6.93
CA ILE A 83 24.17 2.03 -7.75
C ILE A 83 23.79 3.44 -8.24
N ASN A 84 23.99 4.47 -7.41
CA ASN A 84 23.70 5.86 -7.77
C ASN A 84 24.49 6.34 -9.00
N LYS A 85 25.72 5.85 -9.20
CA LYS A 85 26.56 6.17 -10.37
C LYS A 85 26.01 5.59 -11.68
N LEU A 86 25.09 4.62 -11.61
CA LEU A 86 24.47 4.02 -12.79
C LEU A 86 23.31 4.86 -13.35
N ILE A 87 22.87 5.90 -12.64
CA ILE A 87 21.79 6.78 -13.08
C ILE A 87 22.34 7.80 -14.10
N PRO A 88 21.86 7.80 -15.36
CA PRO A 88 22.37 8.72 -16.38
C PRO A 88 22.15 10.19 -16.01
N GLN A 89 23.13 11.04 -16.31
CA GLN A 89 23.05 12.47 -16.03
C GLN A 89 21.83 13.12 -16.70
N SER A 90 21.46 12.71 -17.91
CA SER A 90 20.26 13.20 -18.62
C SER A 90 18.96 12.99 -17.83
N HIS A 91 18.86 11.91 -17.04
CA HIS A 91 17.68 11.67 -16.22
C HIS A 91 17.68 12.57 -14.99
N ARG A 92 18.85 12.80 -14.38
CA ARG A 92 19.00 13.74 -13.26
C ARG A 92 18.65 15.16 -13.70
N ASP A 93 19.13 15.56 -14.88
CA ASP A 93 18.85 16.87 -15.47
C ASP A 93 17.35 17.02 -15.78
N PHE A 94 16.71 15.98 -16.32
CA PHE A 94 15.26 15.97 -16.55
C PHE A 94 14.48 16.16 -15.24
N VAL A 95 14.79 15.40 -14.18
CA VAL A 95 14.12 15.54 -12.88
C VAL A 95 14.32 16.93 -12.30
N ALA A 96 15.55 17.45 -12.33
CA ALA A 96 15.87 18.78 -11.82
C ALA A 96 15.12 19.88 -12.59
N LYS A 97 15.10 19.79 -13.93
CA LYS A 97 14.37 20.73 -14.79
C LYS A 97 12.86 20.66 -14.51
N THR A 98 12.29 19.47 -14.43
CA THR A 98 10.86 19.28 -14.16
C THR A 98 10.46 19.87 -12.80
N LEU A 99 11.25 19.65 -11.74
CA LEU A 99 10.98 20.26 -10.44
C LEU A 99 11.03 21.80 -10.50
N ALA A 100 11.99 22.35 -11.24
CA ALA A 100 12.09 23.80 -11.44
C ALA A 100 10.89 24.37 -12.21
N ASP A 101 10.49 23.73 -13.31
CA ASP A 101 9.34 24.14 -14.13
C ASP A 101 8.02 24.05 -13.35
N LEU A 102 7.90 23.08 -12.45
CA LEU A 102 6.75 22.90 -11.57
C LEU A 102 6.78 23.80 -10.32
N GLY A 103 7.86 24.57 -10.12
CA GLY A 103 8.02 25.47 -8.98
C GLY A 103 8.22 24.76 -7.64
N VAL A 104 8.70 23.51 -7.63
CA VAL A 104 8.93 22.74 -6.39
C VAL A 104 10.25 23.19 -5.75
N PRO A 105 10.24 23.75 -4.52
CA PRO A 105 11.44 24.28 -3.88
C PRO A 105 12.46 23.18 -3.57
N PRO A 106 13.77 23.51 -3.49
CA PRO A 106 14.77 22.59 -2.96
C PRO A 106 14.55 22.34 -1.46
N LEU A 107 15.05 21.21 -0.97
CA LEU A 107 15.11 20.95 0.48
C LEU A 107 16.03 21.97 1.18
N PRO A 108 15.71 22.38 2.42
CA PRO A 108 16.65 23.02 3.34
C PRO A 108 17.98 22.28 3.43
N ALA A 109 19.06 23.01 3.72
CA ALA A 109 20.41 22.44 3.72
C ALA A 109 20.65 21.45 4.89
N ASP A 110 19.87 21.57 5.95
CA ASP A 110 19.89 20.78 7.19
C ASP A 110 18.88 19.62 7.20
N GLU A 111 18.05 19.51 6.17
CA GLU A 111 17.07 18.43 6.06
C GLU A 111 17.69 17.19 5.41
N GLU A 112 17.43 16.02 6.00
CA GLU A 112 17.90 14.75 5.47
C GLU A 112 17.25 14.45 4.12
N ARG A 113 18.08 14.01 3.17
CA ARG A 113 17.63 13.68 1.82
C ARG A 113 17.22 12.23 1.74
N ASN A 114 16.06 11.98 1.17
CA ASN A 114 15.64 10.63 0.84
C ASN A 114 16.48 10.08 -0.33
N GLU A 115 17.45 9.23 -0.01
CA GLU A 115 18.36 8.60 -0.98
C GLU A 115 17.74 7.45 -1.79
N GLY A 116 16.44 7.18 -1.58
CA GLY A 116 15.79 6.00 -2.10
C GLY A 116 15.29 5.11 -0.99
N VAL A 117 14.28 4.31 -1.33
CA VAL A 117 13.75 3.30 -0.44
C VAL A 117 14.65 2.07 -0.56
N LEU A 118 15.40 1.77 0.49
CA LEU A 118 16.31 0.62 0.57
C LEU A 118 15.64 -0.62 1.13
N GLY A 119 14.42 -0.51 1.70
CA GLY A 119 13.60 -1.62 2.18
C GLY A 119 13.27 -2.71 1.16
N TRP A 120 13.66 -2.55 -0.11
CA TRP A 120 13.54 -3.56 -1.17
C TRP A 120 14.78 -4.45 -1.28
N LEU A 121 15.89 -4.06 -0.66
CA LEU A 121 17.08 -4.89 -0.53
C LEU A 121 16.76 -6.01 0.46
N HIS A 122 17.11 -7.25 0.10
CA HIS A 122 16.79 -8.42 0.94
C HIS A 122 17.38 -8.31 2.35
N SER A 123 18.56 -7.70 2.51
CA SER A 123 19.17 -7.47 3.83
C SER A 123 18.30 -6.57 4.72
N VAL A 124 17.79 -5.45 4.18
CA VAL A 124 16.93 -4.51 4.91
C VAL A 124 15.55 -5.12 5.16
N ALA A 125 14.97 -5.78 4.16
CA ALA A 125 13.67 -6.43 4.33
C ALA A 125 13.72 -7.57 5.37
N ARG A 126 14.85 -8.27 5.49
CA ARG A 126 15.07 -9.27 6.54
C ARG A 126 15.21 -8.62 7.93
N SER A 127 15.92 -7.50 8.05
CA SER A 127 15.98 -6.78 9.33
C SER A 127 14.59 -6.27 9.75
N HIS A 128 13.75 -5.86 8.80
CA HIS A 128 12.34 -5.51 9.11
C HIS A 128 11.57 -6.70 9.69
N VAL A 129 11.72 -7.90 9.13
CA VAL A 129 11.10 -9.13 9.68
C VAL A 129 11.63 -9.42 11.08
N GLU A 130 12.95 -9.34 11.29
CA GLU A 130 13.56 -9.59 12.59
C GLU A 130 13.09 -8.62 13.67
N VAL A 131 12.99 -7.32 13.34
CA VAL A 131 12.42 -6.31 14.24
C VAL A 131 10.95 -6.63 14.50
N ALA A 132 10.14 -6.79 13.44
CA ALA A 132 8.70 -6.96 13.59
C ALA A 132 8.30 -8.20 14.40
N LEU A 133 9.07 -9.29 14.31
CA LEU A 133 8.83 -10.52 15.10
C LEU A 133 9.16 -10.39 16.60
N LYS A 134 9.80 -9.29 17.03
CA LYS A 134 9.96 -8.96 18.47
C LYS A 134 8.70 -8.31 19.05
N HIS A 135 7.81 -7.83 18.19
CA HIS A 135 6.56 -7.17 18.54
C HIS A 135 5.37 -8.13 18.43
N PRO A 136 4.25 -7.86 19.12
CA PRO A 136 3.03 -8.68 19.10
C PRO A 136 2.22 -8.60 17.78
N ILE A 137 2.91 -8.47 16.64
CA ILE A 137 2.27 -8.47 15.32
C ILE A 137 1.49 -9.77 15.10
N LYS A 138 0.40 -9.69 14.33
CA LYS A 138 -0.43 -10.83 13.99
C LYS A 138 -0.36 -11.23 12.53
N LEU A 139 0.24 -10.41 11.67
CA LEU A 139 0.35 -10.68 10.24
C LEU A 139 1.64 -10.08 9.68
N ILE A 140 2.33 -10.84 8.83
CA ILE A 140 3.34 -10.30 7.91
C ILE A 140 2.78 -10.41 6.50
N ALA A 141 2.61 -9.29 5.81
CA ALA A 141 2.29 -9.25 4.40
C ALA A 141 3.55 -8.99 3.56
N ASN A 142 3.61 -9.58 2.37
CA ASN A 142 4.69 -9.35 1.42
C ASN A 142 4.16 -8.84 0.07
N ALA A 143 4.71 -7.72 -0.39
CA ALA A 143 4.47 -7.20 -1.73
C ALA A 143 5.56 -7.62 -2.74
N LEU A 144 5.25 -7.48 -4.03
CA LEU A 144 6.17 -7.75 -5.17
C LEU A 144 6.75 -9.18 -5.27
N GLY A 145 6.03 -10.19 -4.82
CA GLY A 145 6.35 -11.59 -5.07
C GLY A 145 6.03 -12.49 -3.88
N SER A 146 6.41 -13.77 -4.00
CA SER A 146 6.44 -14.64 -2.82
C SER A 146 7.60 -14.21 -1.93
N PRO A 147 7.41 -14.13 -0.60
CA PRO A 147 8.53 -14.04 0.31
C PRO A 147 9.42 -15.29 0.18
N PRO A 148 10.73 -15.20 0.49
CA PRO A 148 11.60 -16.36 0.59
C PRO A 148 11.02 -17.42 1.56
N VAL A 149 11.18 -18.70 1.24
CA VAL A 149 10.59 -19.81 2.02
C VAL A 149 11.11 -19.81 3.47
N ASP A 150 12.40 -19.53 3.66
CA ASP A 150 13.01 -19.45 5.00
C ASP A 150 12.41 -18.33 5.86
N VAL A 151 11.98 -17.22 5.23
CA VAL A 151 11.29 -16.12 5.92
C VAL A 151 9.86 -16.51 6.31
N ILE A 152 9.18 -17.29 5.46
CA ILE A 152 7.85 -17.84 5.78
C ILE A 152 7.95 -18.79 6.97
N GLU A 153 8.92 -19.71 6.96
CA GLU A 153 9.18 -20.64 8.05
C GLU A 153 9.51 -19.91 9.36
N GLN A 154 10.30 -18.84 9.29
CA GLN A 154 10.61 -17.98 10.45
C GLN A 154 9.36 -17.34 11.04
N ALA A 155 8.47 -16.78 10.20
CA ALA A 155 7.20 -16.20 10.65
C ALA A 155 6.29 -17.25 11.29
N HIS A 156 6.16 -18.42 10.66
CA HIS A 156 5.38 -19.54 11.19
C HIS A 156 5.92 -20.07 12.52
N ALA A 157 7.25 -20.13 12.70
CA ALA A 157 7.86 -20.52 13.96
C ALA A 157 7.53 -19.54 15.10
N ALA A 158 7.27 -18.27 14.78
CA ALA A 158 6.77 -17.27 15.71
C ALA A 158 5.23 -17.27 15.87
N GLY A 159 4.52 -18.17 15.17
CA GLY A 159 3.06 -18.23 15.16
C GLY A 159 2.38 -17.11 14.37
N VAL A 160 3.12 -16.43 13.48
CA VAL A 160 2.63 -15.31 12.67
C VAL A 160 2.34 -15.80 11.25
N PRO A 161 1.08 -15.73 10.77
CA PRO A 161 0.75 -16.06 9.39
C PRO A 161 1.32 -15.06 8.39
N VAL A 162 1.52 -15.54 7.17
CA VAL A 162 2.07 -14.75 6.06
C VAL A 162 1.01 -14.51 4.98
N ALA A 163 0.90 -13.26 4.53
CA ALA A 163 0.12 -12.88 3.36
C ALA A 163 1.02 -12.48 2.19
N ALA A 164 0.55 -12.68 0.95
CA ALA A 164 1.25 -12.20 -0.25
C ALA A 164 0.28 -11.67 -1.30
N LEU A 165 0.68 -10.58 -1.97
CA LEU A 165 -0.13 -9.92 -2.99
C LEU A 165 0.00 -10.62 -4.36
N ALA A 166 -1.16 -11.02 -4.92
CA ALA A 166 -1.26 -11.68 -6.22
C ALA A 166 -2.13 -10.88 -7.20
N GLY A 167 -1.57 -10.57 -8.37
CA GLY A 167 -2.30 -10.00 -9.51
C GLY A 167 -2.76 -11.02 -10.56
N SER A 168 -2.67 -12.33 -10.28
CA SER A 168 -3.15 -13.42 -11.16
C SER A 168 -3.29 -14.74 -10.38
N ALA A 169 -4.11 -15.68 -10.86
CA ALA A 169 -4.23 -17.02 -10.28
C ALA A 169 -2.89 -17.78 -10.23
N LYS A 170 -2.05 -17.64 -11.25
CA LYS A 170 -0.70 -18.23 -11.27
C LYS A 170 0.18 -17.72 -10.12
N HIS A 171 0.10 -16.43 -9.81
CA HIS A 171 0.86 -15.87 -8.68
C HIS A 171 0.33 -16.43 -7.35
N ALA A 172 -1.00 -16.46 -7.18
CA ALA A 172 -1.65 -16.99 -5.99
C ALA A 172 -1.25 -18.45 -5.70
N LEU A 173 -1.34 -19.33 -6.71
CA LEU A 173 -0.92 -20.73 -6.59
C LEU A 173 0.53 -20.85 -6.15
N ARG A 174 1.43 -20.08 -6.76
CA ARG A 174 2.86 -20.07 -6.39
C ARG A 174 3.11 -19.55 -4.96
N HIS A 175 2.32 -18.60 -4.48
CA HIS A 175 2.43 -18.15 -3.08
C HIS A 175 2.08 -19.28 -2.12
N VAL A 176 0.97 -19.99 -2.37
CA VAL A 176 0.51 -21.10 -1.53
C VAL A 176 1.46 -22.28 -1.59
N GLU A 177 2.02 -22.61 -2.77
CA GLU A 177 3.07 -23.62 -2.93
C GLU A 177 4.32 -23.33 -2.07
N ASN A 178 4.62 -22.05 -1.83
CA ASN A 178 5.72 -21.61 -0.97
C ASN A 178 5.35 -21.57 0.53
N GLY A 179 4.09 -21.80 0.90
CA GLY A 179 3.62 -21.78 2.29
C GLY A 179 2.89 -20.51 2.74
N VAL A 180 2.50 -19.61 1.83
CA VAL A 180 1.70 -18.42 2.19
C VAL A 180 0.29 -18.81 2.62
N ASP A 181 -0.16 -18.29 3.77
CA ASP A 181 -1.47 -18.57 4.38
C ASP A 181 -2.63 -17.81 3.73
N ILE A 182 -2.37 -16.58 3.29
CA ILE A 182 -3.38 -15.62 2.84
C ILE A 182 -2.94 -14.98 1.52
N VAL A 183 -3.79 -15.03 0.51
CA VAL A 183 -3.55 -14.36 -0.77
C VAL A 183 -4.33 -13.05 -0.81
N VAL A 184 -3.64 -11.94 -1.03
CA VAL A 184 -4.25 -10.64 -1.30
C VAL A 184 -4.45 -10.51 -2.81
N ALA A 185 -5.67 -10.77 -3.29
CA ALA A 185 -6.04 -10.73 -4.70
C ALA A 185 -6.20 -9.27 -5.17
N GLN A 186 -5.13 -8.72 -5.76
CA GLN A 186 -5.02 -7.30 -6.07
C GLN A 186 -5.42 -6.98 -7.51
N GLY A 187 -6.63 -6.45 -7.68
CA GLY A 187 -7.16 -6.03 -8.95
C GLY A 187 -6.52 -4.76 -9.51
N HIS A 188 -6.69 -4.55 -10.81
CA HIS A 188 -6.13 -3.45 -11.58
C HIS A 188 -6.45 -2.06 -11.02
N GLU A 189 -7.58 -1.92 -10.32
CA GLU A 189 -8.07 -0.69 -9.71
C GLU A 189 -7.24 -0.24 -8.50
N ALA A 190 -6.41 -1.12 -7.93
CA ALA A 190 -5.56 -0.84 -6.76
C ALA A 190 -4.52 0.26 -7.03
N GLY A 191 -4.16 1.00 -5.97
CA GLY A 191 -3.06 1.95 -5.97
C GLY A 191 -1.70 1.28 -5.82
N GLY A 192 -0.64 1.96 -6.25
CA GLY A 192 0.72 1.40 -6.19
C GLY A 192 0.93 0.28 -7.21
N HIS A 193 1.91 -0.60 -6.96
CA HIS A 193 2.18 -1.72 -7.87
C HIS A 193 0.96 -2.61 -7.99
N THR A 194 0.44 -2.74 -9.21
CA THR A 194 -0.76 -3.54 -9.51
C THR A 194 -0.69 -4.19 -10.89
N GLY A 195 -1.42 -5.29 -11.06
CA GLY A 195 -1.59 -6.03 -12.31
C GLY A 195 -2.54 -5.36 -13.31
N GLU A 196 -3.03 -6.13 -14.27
CA GLU A 196 -3.88 -5.67 -15.38
C GLU A 196 -5.30 -6.25 -15.35
N ILE A 197 -5.54 -7.27 -14.53
CA ILE A 197 -6.84 -7.94 -14.42
C ILE A 197 -7.71 -7.17 -13.43
N GLY A 198 -8.91 -6.78 -13.86
CA GLY A 198 -9.87 -6.06 -13.03
C GLY A 198 -10.44 -6.92 -11.89
N SER A 199 -10.79 -6.27 -10.79
CA SER A 199 -11.20 -6.91 -9.53
C SER A 199 -12.37 -7.91 -9.68
N MET A 200 -13.40 -7.53 -10.44
CA MET A 200 -14.57 -8.38 -10.71
C MET A 200 -14.23 -9.72 -11.39
N VAL A 201 -13.10 -9.77 -12.11
CA VAL A 201 -12.62 -10.98 -12.79
C VAL A 201 -11.58 -11.69 -11.93
N LEU A 202 -10.62 -10.95 -11.40
CA LEU A 202 -9.47 -11.50 -10.68
C LEU A 202 -9.87 -12.22 -9.38
N TRP A 203 -10.76 -11.62 -8.58
CA TRP A 203 -11.10 -12.15 -7.26
C TRP A 203 -11.68 -13.57 -7.34
N PRO A 204 -12.78 -13.84 -8.08
CA PRO A 204 -13.32 -15.20 -8.16
C PRO A 204 -12.34 -16.16 -8.85
N GLU A 205 -11.58 -15.70 -9.85
CA GLU A 205 -10.57 -16.55 -10.52
C GLU A 205 -9.51 -17.06 -9.54
N ILE A 206 -9.01 -16.20 -8.63
CA ILE A 206 -8.05 -16.61 -7.59
C ILE A 206 -8.72 -17.53 -6.57
N VAL A 207 -9.94 -17.21 -6.12
CA VAL A 207 -10.69 -18.03 -5.16
C VAL A 207 -10.86 -19.46 -5.69
N ASP A 208 -11.36 -19.58 -6.92
CA ASP A 208 -11.59 -20.88 -7.58
C ASP A 208 -10.29 -21.64 -7.81
N ALA A 209 -9.22 -20.95 -8.23
CA ALA A 209 -7.92 -21.60 -8.46
C ALA A 209 -7.29 -22.15 -7.17
N LEU A 210 -7.49 -21.47 -6.03
CA LEU A 210 -6.95 -21.90 -4.75
C LEU A 210 -7.77 -23.03 -4.12
N ASP A 211 -9.05 -23.17 -4.46
CA ASP A 211 -9.92 -24.27 -4.01
C ASP A 211 -9.84 -24.51 -2.49
N GLY A 212 -9.91 -23.41 -1.72
CA GLY A 212 -9.85 -23.42 -0.26
C GLY A 212 -8.47 -23.68 0.37
N LYS A 213 -7.38 -23.82 -0.40
CA LYS A 213 -6.02 -24.05 0.13
C LYS A 213 -5.46 -22.86 0.91
N ALA A 214 -5.95 -21.66 0.66
CA ALA A 214 -5.58 -20.44 1.37
C ALA A 214 -6.76 -19.46 1.39
N GLN A 215 -6.78 -18.58 2.39
CA GLN A 215 -7.80 -17.54 2.49
C GLN A 215 -7.50 -16.41 1.51
N VAL A 216 -8.54 -15.78 0.94
CA VAL A 216 -8.38 -14.70 -0.04
C VAL A 216 -8.89 -13.38 0.51
N LEU A 217 -8.05 -12.35 0.49
CA LEU A 217 -8.46 -10.97 0.71
C LEU A 217 -8.62 -10.26 -0.64
N ALA A 218 -9.81 -9.74 -0.92
CA ALA A 218 -10.05 -8.94 -2.11
C ALA A 218 -9.41 -7.56 -1.98
N ALA A 219 -8.58 -7.15 -2.96
CA ALA A 219 -7.94 -5.84 -3.00
C ALA A 219 -8.16 -5.15 -4.34
N GLY A 220 -8.23 -3.81 -4.30
CA GLY A 220 -8.38 -2.96 -5.49
C GLY A 220 -9.78 -2.36 -5.64
N GLY A 221 -9.88 -1.03 -5.70
CA GLY A 221 -11.15 -0.34 -5.97
C GLY A 221 -12.22 -0.43 -4.87
N ILE A 222 -11.89 -0.93 -3.67
CA ILE A 222 -12.83 -1.05 -2.55
C ILE A 222 -12.76 0.21 -1.68
N GLY A 223 -13.89 0.88 -1.48
CA GLY A 223 -14.04 2.06 -0.60
C GLY A 223 -15.47 2.26 -0.10
N THR A 224 -16.35 1.27 -0.25
CA THR A 224 -17.75 1.33 0.19
C THR A 224 -18.22 -0.03 0.68
N GLY A 225 -19.20 -0.05 1.57
CA GLY A 225 -19.78 -1.31 2.04
C GLY A 225 -20.42 -2.17 0.94
N LYS A 226 -20.94 -1.55 -0.13
CA LYS A 226 -21.44 -2.28 -1.32
C LYS A 226 -20.33 -3.04 -2.04
N GLN A 227 -19.13 -2.45 -2.12
CA GLN A 227 -17.96 -3.10 -2.71
C GLN A 227 -17.40 -4.19 -1.80
N VAL A 228 -17.46 -4.00 -0.47
CA VAL A 228 -17.16 -5.07 0.50
C VAL A 228 -18.13 -6.24 0.32
N ALA A 229 -19.43 -5.97 0.17
CA ALA A 229 -20.43 -7.01 -0.08
C ALA A 229 -20.18 -7.75 -1.40
N ALA A 230 -19.82 -7.03 -2.46
CA ALA A 230 -19.45 -7.64 -3.74
C ALA A 230 -18.22 -8.54 -3.62
N ALA A 231 -17.18 -8.10 -2.91
CA ALA A 231 -15.98 -8.90 -2.69
C ALA A 231 -16.27 -10.22 -1.95
N LEU A 232 -17.05 -10.15 -0.86
CA LEU A 232 -17.44 -11.35 -0.11
C LEU A 232 -18.38 -12.26 -0.92
N ALA A 233 -19.30 -11.69 -1.71
CA ALA A 233 -20.17 -12.46 -2.60
C ALA A 233 -19.39 -13.17 -3.73
N LEU A 234 -18.23 -12.64 -4.13
CA LEU A 234 -17.30 -13.26 -5.09
C LEU A 234 -16.36 -14.29 -4.43
N GLY A 235 -16.59 -14.64 -3.16
CA GLY A 235 -15.89 -15.73 -2.47
C GLY A 235 -14.65 -15.32 -1.68
N ALA A 236 -14.34 -14.02 -1.58
CA ALA A 236 -13.27 -13.57 -0.69
C ALA A 236 -13.65 -13.74 0.79
N SER A 237 -12.65 -13.94 1.65
CA SER A 237 -12.80 -14.08 3.11
C SER A 237 -12.70 -12.74 3.85
N GLY A 238 -12.39 -11.67 3.13
CA GLY A 238 -12.24 -10.31 3.63
C GLY A 238 -11.77 -9.35 2.54
N VAL A 239 -11.50 -8.11 2.94
CA VAL A 239 -11.01 -7.06 2.05
C VAL A 239 -9.67 -6.52 2.52
N TRP A 240 -8.81 -6.18 1.56
CA TRP A 240 -7.56 -5.46 1.77
C TRP A 240 -7.65 -4.09 1.09
N MET A 241 -7.65 -3.05 1.90
CA MET A 241 -7.87 -1.67 1.51
C MET A 241 -6.61 -0.83 1.75
N GLY A 242 -6.55 0.36 1.16
CA GLY A 242 -5.46 1.30 1.41
C GLY A 242 -5.85 2.72 1.08
N SER A 243 -6.12 3.01 -0.20
CA SER A 243 -6.36 4.38 -0.68
C SER A 243 -7.41 5.15 0.10
N ALA A 244 -8.55 4.54 0.41
CA ALA A 244 -9.65 5.20 1.16
C ALA A 244 -9.23 5.75 2.53
N PHE A 245 -8.14 5.24 3.13
CA PHE A 245 -7.65 5.64 4.44
C PHE A 245 -6.55 6.71 4.37
N LEU A 246 -6.08 7.09 3.18
CA LEU A 246 -5.12 8.19 2.99
C LEU A 246 -5.73 9.57 3.28
N THR A 247 -7.06 9.68 3.21
CA THR A 247 -7.83 10.88 3.61
C THR A 247 -8.46 10.72 4.98
N SER A 248 -7.97 9.82 5.82
CA SER A 248 -8.43 9.74 7.22
C SER A 248 -7.87 10.90 8.06
N ALA A 249 -8.56 11.27 9.13
CA ALA A 249 -8.13 12.32 10.06
C ALA A 249 -6.79 11.98 10.76
N GLU A 250 -6.53 10.69 10.94
CA GLU A 250 -5.33 10.14 11.56
C GLU A 250 -4.12 10.13 10.62
N TYR A 251 -4.32 10.31 9.30
CA TYR A 251 -3.23 10.35 8.33
C TYR A 251 -2.42 11.64 8.48
N ASP A 252 -1.11 11.49 8.65
CA ASP A 252 -0.23 12.57 9.06
C ASP A 252 1.08 12.74 8.29
N LEU A 253 1.16 12.11 7.12
CA LEU A 253 2.29 12.29 6.23
C LEU A 253 2.07 13.46 5.27
N GLY A 254 3.19 14.11 4.93
CA GLY A 254 3.25 15.29 4.04
C GLY A 254 3.10 16.61 4.80
N HIS A 255 3.44 17.70 4.11
CA HIS A 255 3.36 19.06 4.66
C HIS A 255 1.94 19.42 5.04
N ARG A 256 1.77 20.09 6.19
CA ARG A 256 0.46 20.55 6.67
C ARG A 256 0.18 21.96 6.16
N LEU A 257 -0.88 22.09 5.37
CA LEU A 257 -1.38 23.37 4.89
C LEU A 257 -2.10 24.15 6.01
N PRO A 258 -2.28 25.48 5.85
CA PRO A 258 -3.17 26.24 6.72
C PRO A 258 -4.56 25.60 6.76
N GLY A 259 -4.98 25.14 7.95
CA GLY A 259 -6.23 24.39 8.14
C GLY A 259 -6.04 22.92 8.53
N GLY A 260 -4.81 22.40 8.51
CA GLY A 260 -4.47 21.07 9.05
C GLY A 260 -4.50 19.92 8.05
N THR A 261 -5.12 20.09 6.89
CA THR A 261 -5.04 19.17 5.74
C THR A 261 -3.60 19.05 5.24
N SER A 262 -3.10 17.85 4.93
CA SER A 262 -1.79 17.73 4.29
C SER A 262 -1.84 18.00 2.78
N THR A 263 -0.72 18.41 2.17
CA THR A 263 -0.60 18.60 0.72
C THR A 263 -1.03 17.35 -0.06
N ILE A 264 -0.70 16.16 0.47
CA ILE A 264 -1.13 14.87 -0.10
C ILE A 264 -2.65 14.73 -0.03
N GLN A 265 -3.25 14.98 1.14
CA GLN A 265 -4.70 14.90 1.31
C GLN A 265 -5.43 15.89 0.40
N GLU A 266 -4.94 17.12 0.28
CA GLU A 266 -5.51 18.14 -0.60
C GLU A 266 -5.50 17.71 -2.08
N ALA A 267 -4.43 17.06 -2.53
CA ALA A 267 -4.34 16.50 -3.89
C ALA A 267 -5.36 15.37 -4.09
N LEU A 268 -5.52 14.48 -3.10
CA LEU A 268 -6.44 13.35 -3.16
C LEU A 268 -7.91 13.80 -3.15
N LEU A 269 -8.27 14.79 -2.32
CA LEU A 269 -9.64 15.31 -2.19
C LEU A 269 -10.16 15.95 -3.49
N LYS A 270 -9.27 16.45 -4.34
CA LYS A 270 -9.62 17.07 -5.64
C LYS A 270 -9.77 16.07 -6.78
N ALA A 271 -9.29 14.84 -6.60
CA ALA A 271 -9.17 13.87 -7.67
C ALA A 271 -10.47 13.12 -7.94
N THR A 272 -10.68 12.76 -9.21
CA THR A 272 -11.79 11.90 -9.64
C THR A 272 -11.28 10.47 -9.92
N THR A 273 -12.19 9.53 -10.15
CA THR A 273 -11.85 8.15 -10.55
C THR A 273 -10.98 8.09 -11.82
N ALA A 274 -11.06 9.10 -12.69
CA ALA A 274 -10.27 9.18 -13.92
C ALA A 274 -8.85 9.72 -13.71
N ASP A 275 -8.56 10.33 -12.56
CA ASP A 275 -7.29 11.00 -12.28
C ASP A 275 -6.26 10.05 -11.68
N THR A 276 -6.14 8.85 -12.27
CA THR A 276 -5.05 7.93 -11.95
C THR A 276 -4.40 7.41 -13.23
N VAL A 277 -3.09 7.20 -13.19
CA VAL A 277 -2.30 6.65 -14.30
C VAL A 277 -1.47 5.48 -13.83
N ARG A 278 -1.26 4.48 -14.69
CA ARG A 278 -0.34 3.37 -14.42
C ARG A 278 0.94 3.57 -15.21
N ARG A 279 2.06 3.78 -14.52
CA ARG A 279 3.36 4.13 -15.10
C ARG A 279 4.49 3.46 -14.34
N LYS A 280 5.70 3.47 -14.91
CA LYS A 280 6.92 2.96 -14.26
C LYS A 280 7.70 4.04 -13.50
N ILE A 281 7.24 5.29 -13.52
CA ILE A 281 8.00 6.47 -13.04
C ILE A 281 8.26 6.50 -11.53
N TYR A 282 7.54 5.70 -10.73
CA TYR A 282 7.69 5.67 -9.28
C TYR A 282 8.86 4.79 -8.82
N THR A 283 9.07 3.65 -9.47
CA THR A 283 10.09 2.65 -9.06
C THR A 283 10.77 1.89 -10.19
N GLY A 284 10.34 2.10 -11.43
CA GLY A 284 10.75 1.31 -12.60
C GLY A 284 9.85 0.10 -12.89
N LYS A 285 8.91 -0.21 -11.98
CA LYS A 285 7.84 -1.20 -12.19
C LYS A 285 6.48 -0.51 -12.33
N PRO A 286 5.52 -1.11 -13.07
CA PRO A 286 4.19 -0.54 -13.20
C PRO A 286 3.53 -0.32 -11.84
N ALA A 287 3.16 0.92 -11.56
CA ALA A 287 2.42 1.34 -10.38
C ALA A 287 1.33 2.34 -10.78
N ARG A 288 0.16 2.25 -10.13
CA ARG A 288 -0.92 3.22 -10.27
C ARG A 288 -0.68 4.38 -9.31
N LEU A 289 -0.62 5.57 -9.89
CA LEU A 289 -0.34 6.84 -9.22
C LEU A 289 -1.49 7.80 -9.48
N LEU A 290 -1.62 8.78 -8.59
CA LEU A 290 -2.43 9.97 -8.82
C LEU A 290 -1.92 10.68 -10.07
N LYS A 291 -2.84 11.10 -10.95
CA LYS A 291 -2.49 11.92 -12.11
C LYS A 291 -2.27 13.37 -11.67
N THR A 292 -1.08 13.89 -11.90
CA THR A 292 -0.65 15.23 -11.51
C THR A 292 0.23 15.85 -12.59
N LYS A 293 0.62 17.13 -12.44
CA LYS A 293 1.57 17.77 -13.38
C LYS A 293 2.91 17.05 -13.41
N TRP A 294 3.32 16.45 -12.30
CA TRP A 294 4.51 15.59 -12.24
C TRP A 294 4.36 14.36 -13.13
N THR A 295 3.24 13.63 -13.04
CA THR A 295 3.05 12.43 -13.88
C THR A 295 2.90 12.79 -15.36
N ASP A 296 2.24 13.91 -15.67
CA ASP A 296 2.07 14.39 -17.05
C ASP A 296 3.41 14.80 -17.67
N ALA A 297 4.34 15.35 -16.88
CA ALA A 297 5.68 15.69 -17.36
C ALA A 297 6.47 14.46 -17.86
N TRP A 298 6.25 13.28 -17.26
CA TRP A 298 6.86 12.04 -17.71
C TRP A 298 6.20 11.42 -18.96
N ASP A 299 5.03 11.90 -19.36
CA ASP A 299 4.36 11.51 -20.61
C ASP A 299 4.72 12.46 -21.78
N ALA A 300 5.53 13.50 -21.54
CA ALA A 300 5.96 14.44 -22.56
C ALA A 300 6.84 13.75 -23.63
N PRO A 301 6.76 14.15 -24.93
CA PRO A 301 7.49 13.49 -26.00
C PRO A 301 9.02 13.48 -25.84
N ASP A 302 9.57 14.42 -25.09
CA ASP A 302 11.00 14.57 -24.79
C ASP A 302 11.40 14.00 -23.42
N ALA A 303 10.46 13.43 -22.66
CA ALA A 303 10.77 12.77 -21.39
C ALA A 303 11.60 11.50 -21.63
N PRO A 304 12.59 11.20 -20.77
CA PRO A 304 13.34 9.96 -20.86
C PRO A 304 12.46 8.76 -20.46
N GLU A 305 12.76 7.60 -21.03
CA GLU A 305 12.14 6.35 -20.60
C GLU A 305 12.45 6.08 -19.12
N PRO A 306 11.47 5.66 -18.29
CA PRO A 306 11.71 5.37 -16.88
C PRO A 306 12.76 4.27 -16.70
N LEU A 307 13.69 4.48 -15.76
CA LEU A 307 14.73 3.51 -15.43
C LEU A 307 14.13 2.22 -14.84
N PRO A 308 14.83 1.09 -14.91
CA PRO A 308 14.40 -0.11 -14.19
C PRO A 308 14.55 0.06 -12.66
N MET A 309 13.85 -0.79 -11.92
CA MET A 309 14.04 -0.91 -10.46
C MET A 309 15.46 -1.45 -10.16
N PRO A 310 16.18 -0.93 -9.15
CA PRO A 310 15.77 0.13 -8.20
C PRO A 310 16.14 1.55 -8.65
N LEU A 311 16.86 1.72 -9.76
CA LEU A 311 17.42 3.01 -10.21
C LEU A 311 16.39 4.13 -10.32
N GLN A 312 15.19 3.82 -10.83
CA GLN A 312 14.14 4.84 -10.95
C GLN A 312 13.68 5.37 -9.59
N ASN A 313 13.54 4.49 -8.57
CA ASN A 313 13.15 4.94 -7.25
C ASN A 313 14.23 5.86 -6.65
N ILE A 314 15.49 5.47 -6.75
CA ILE A 314 16.62 6.29 -6.27
C ILE A 314 16.65 7.65 -6.99
N LEU A 315 16.43 7.68 -8.31
CA LEU A 315 16.39 8.90 -9.11
C LEU A 315 15.33 9.91 -8.63
N VAL A 316 14.14 9.44 -8.24
CA VAL A 316 12.98 10.31 -7.97
C VAL A 316 12.65 10.49 -6.49
N SER A 317 13.36 9.83 -5.56
CA SER A 317 12.98 9.83 -4.14
C SER A 317 13.08 11.20 -3.49
N GLU A 318 14.19 11.94 -3.73
CA GLU A 318 14.30 13.34 -3.29
C GLU A 318 13.21 14.22 -3.92
N ALA A 319 12.88 14.00 -5.20
CA ALA A 319 11.82 14.74 -5.89
C ALA A 319 10.46 14.52 -5.22
N HIS A 320 10.12 13.28 -4.88
CA HIS A 320 8.88 12.94 -4.19
C HIS A 320 8.83 13.54 -2.77
N GLN A 321 9.94 13.49 -2.03
CA GLN A 321 10.06 14.15 -0.72
C GLN A 321 9.72 15.64 -0.83
N ARG A 322 10.43 16.36 -1.71
CA ARG A 322 10.22 17.79 -1.96
C ARG A 322 8.78 18.14 -2.33
N MET A 323 8.16 17.34 -3.21
CA MET A 323 6.76 17.59 -3.61
C MET A 323 5.80 17.37 -2.45
N ASN A 324 6.01 16.34 -1.63
CA ASN A 324 5.18 16.06 -0.46
C ASN A 324 5.38 17.08 0.68
N GLU A 325 6.57 17.69 0.77
CA GLU A 325 6.91 18.75 1.73
C GLU A 325 6.57 20.16 1.24
N SER A 326 6.23 20.31 -0.05
CA SER A 326 5.76 21.58 -0.62
C SER A 326 4.30 21.87 -0.25
N ASP A 327 3.86 23.09 -0.52
CA ASP A 327 2.47 23.54 -0.42
C ASP A 327 1.67 23.31 -1.72
N ASN A 328 2.25 22.61 -2.71
CA ASN A 328 1.67 22.47 -4.05
C ASN A 328 1.09 21.06 -4.31
N PRO A 329 -0.23 20.86 -4.12
CA PRO A 329 -0.88 19.56 -4.33
C PRO A 329 -0.85 19.08 -5.79
N ASP A 330 -0.67 19.99 -6.77
CA ASP A 330 -0.69 19.64 -8.20
C ASP A 330 0.54 18.84 -8.67
N THR A 331 1.52 18.62 -7.77
CA THR A 331 2.79 17.97 -8.08
C THR A 331 2.95 16.62 -7.40
N VAL A 332 2.15 16.33 -6.38
CA VAL A 332 2.26 15.12 -5.54
C VAL A 332 2.35 13.86 -6.39
N SER A 333 3.33 13.00 -6.08
CA SER A 333 3.45 11.65 -6.68
C SER A 333 3.01 10.60 -5.67
N MET A 334 1.70 10.37 -5.60
CA MET A 334 1.11 9.46 -4.60
C MET A 334 0.57 8.19 -5.25
N PRO A 335 0.98 6.99 -4.79
CA PRO A 335 0.27 5.75 -5.08
C PRO A 335 -1.18 5.81 -4.58
N VAL A 336 -2.15 5.73 -5.51
CA VAL A 336 -3.57 5.73 -5.16
C VAL A 336 -4.39 4.94 -6.18
N GLY A 337 -5.40 4.23 -5.71
CA GLY A 337 -6.33 3.44 -6.51
C GLY A 337 -7.44 4.29 -7.13
N GLN A 338 -8.19 3.69 -8.06
CA GLN A 338 -9.30 4.35 -8.74
C GLN A 338 -10.47 4.71 -7.81
N ILE A 339 -10.47 4.20 -6.58
CA ILE A 339 -11.41 4.58 -5.53
C ILE A 339 -11.23 6.05 -5.09
N VAL A 340 -10.16 6.73 -5.51
CA VAL A 340 -9.88 8.13 -5.15
C VAL A 340 -11.04 9.09 -5.44
N GLY A 341 -11.83 8.84 -6.49
CA GLY A 341 -13.02 9.64 -6.78
C GLY A 341 -14.14 9.58 -5.72
N ARG A 342 -13.99 8.76 -4.67
CA ARG A 342 -14.87 8.72 -3.50
C ARG A 342 -14.23 9.27 -2.23
N MET A 343 -12.96 9.66 -2.27
CA MET A 343 -12.21 10.21 -1.14
C MET A 343 -12.40 11.73 -1.09
N ASN A 344 -13.63 12.18 -0.82
CA ASN A 344 -14.05 13.58 -0.98
C ASN A 344 -14.11 14.38 0.33
N GLU A 345 -13.78 13.77 1.46
CA GLU A 345 -13.75 14.41 2.77
C GLU A 345 -12.72 13.77 3.69
N ILE A 346 -12.22 14.54 4.66
CA ILE A 346 -11.39 14.03 5.75
C ILE A 346 -12.29 13.60 6.90
N ARG A 347 -12.17 12.33 7.30
CA ARG A 347 -12.98 11.74 8.37
C ARG A 347 -12.16 10.79 9.24
N PRO A 348 -12.53 10.60 10.52
CA PRO A 348 -11.93 9.58 11.37
C PRO A 348 -11.97 8.19 10.74
N VAL A 349 -10.93 7.38 10.98
CA VAL A 349 -10.89 5.97 10.58
C VAL A 349 -12.12 5.21 11.07
N ALA A 350 -12.57 5.47 12.31
CA ALA A 350 -13.75 4.83 12.88
C ALA A 350 -15.02 5.08 12.06
N ASP A 351 -15.21 6.30 11.55
CA ASP A 351 -16.36 6.66 10.73
C ASP A 351 -16.30 5.97 9.35
N ILE A 352 -15.10 5.90 8.75
CA ILE A 352 -14.88 5.18 7.50
C ILE A 352 -15.25 3.71 7.67
N ILE A 353 -14.78 3.04 8.73
CA ILE A 353 -15.14 1.63 9.00
C ILE A 353 -16.64 1.49 9.27
N GLY A 354 -17.25 2.38 10.06
CA GLY A 354 -18.69 2.37 10.32
C GLY A 354 -19.52 2.49 9.03
N GLU A 355 -19.10 3.32 8.07
CA GLU A 355 -19.75 3.44 6.76
C GLU A 355 -19.58 2.16 5.91
N LEU A 356 -18.41 1.51 5.96
CA LEU A 356 -18.19 0.23 5.29
C LEU A 356 -19.13 -0.86 5.83
N VAL A 357 -19.28 -0.94 7.16
CA VAL A 357 -20.13 -1.95 7.81
C VAL A 357 -21.61 -1.70 7.52
N SER A 358 -22.10 -0.49 7.78
CA SER A 358 -23.52 -0.14 7.51
C SER A 358 -23.86 -0.23 6.01
N GLY A 359 -22.92 0.16 5.14
CA GLY A 359 -23.07 0.02 3.70
C GLY A 359 -23.10 -1.43 3.22
N PHE A 360 -22.37 -2.33 3.89
CA PHE A 360 -22.39 -3.77 3.64
C PHE A 360 -23.76 -4.34 4.02
N GLU A 361 -24.26 -4.04 5.21
CA GLU A 361 -25.56 -4.51 5.70
C GLU A 361 -26.72 -4.04 4.81
N ALA A 362 -26.68 -2.78 4.36
CA ALA A 362 -27.66 -2.27 3.42
C ALA A 362 -27.60 -2.97 2.06
N ALA A 363 -26.39 -3.32 1.59
CA ALA A 363 -26.20 -4.03 0.33
C ALA A 363 -26.72 -5.47 0.41
N THR A 364 -26.40 -6.19 1.49
CA THR A 364 -26.87 -7.58 1.68
C THR A 364 -28.37 -7.63 1.84
N LYS A 365 -28.97 -6.75 2.65
CA LYS A 365 -30.43 -6.67 2.80
C LYS A 365 -31.14 -6.43 1.47
N ARG A 366 -30.55 -5.60 0.59
CA ARG A 366 -31.08 -5.40 -0.77
C ARG A 366 -30.99 -6.67 -1.61
N LEU A 367 -29.89 -7.42 -1.51
CA LEU A 367 -29.71 -8.68 -2.23
C LEU A 367 -30.69 -9.76 -1.74
N ASP A 368 -30.92 -9.87 -0.43
CA ASP A 368 -31.93 -10.78 0.14
C ASP A 368 -33.33 -10.49 -0.45
N GLY A 369 -33.70 -9.20 -0.51
CA GLY A 369 -34.94 -8.77 -1.16
C GLY A 369 -35.02 -9.09 -2.66
N ILE A 370 -33.89 -9.17 -3.37
CA ILE A 370 -33.85 -9.61 -4.78
C ILE A 370 -33.98 -11.13 -4.88
N ALA A 371 -33.35 -11.87 -3.95
CA ALA A 371 -33.44 -13.33 -3.88
C ALA A 371 -34.84 -13.81 -3.46
N GLY A 372 -35.66 -12.94 -2.88
CA GLY A 372 -37.00 -13.27 -2.37
C GLY A 372 -36.96 -14.00 -1.03
N SER A 373 -35.87 -13.84 -0.28
CA SER A 373 -35.63 -14.44 1.04
C SER A 373 -35.84 -13.46 2.18
#